data_AF-A0A6G3X0X4-F1
#
_entry.id   AF-A0A6G3X0X4-F1
#
_cell.length_a   1.000
_cell.length_b   1.000
_cell.length_c   1.000
_cell.angle_alpha   90.00
_cell.angle_beta   90.00
_cell.angle_gamma   90.00
#
_symmetry.space_group_name_H-M   'P 1'
#
loop_
_entity.id
_entity.type
_entity.pdbx_description
1 polymer ?
#
loop_
_entity_poly.entity_id
_entity_poly.type
_entity_poly.pdbx_seq_one_letter_code
_entity_poly.pdbx_strand_id
1 'polypeptide(L)'
;TLAEAVHARIRPAGTAERILRAWAEGTPPRGPVHLEDPAAMPPVRVRAGAIVIRDGAMLLIHFEEDGAPFYEIPGGGVEAGETPEAAVVRELDEETGL
;
A
#
# COMPACT_ATOMS: atom_id res chain seq x y z
N THR A 1 -6.48 0.53 19.35
CA THR A 1 -6.55 1.82 20.09
C THR A 1 -5.78 2.90 19.33
N LEU A 2 -5.95 4.18 19.64
CA LEU A 2 -5.16 5.25 19.00
C LEU A 2 -3.65 5.07 19.22
N ALA A 3 -3.25 4.56 20.39
CA ALA A 3 -1.86 4.27 20.71
C ALA A 3 -1.27 3.17 19.80
N GLU A 4 -2.03 2.12 19.49
CA GLU A 4 -1.62 1.08 18.54
C GLU A 4 -1.53 1.63 17.11
N ALA A 5 -2.47 2.49 16.70
CA ALA A 5 -2.49 3.06 15.36
C ALA A 5 -1.28 3.97 15.06
N VAL A 6 -0.80 4.74 16.05
CA VAL A 6 0.37 5.62 15.90
C VAL A 6 1.68 4.85 15.75
N HIS A 7 1.75 3.62 16.26
CA HIS A 7 2.93 2.75 16.17
C HIS A 7 2.77 1.61 15.16
N ALA A 8 1.64 1.56 14.45
CA ALA A 8 1.35 0.55 13.47
C ALA A 8 2.33 0.66 12.28
N ARG A 9 3.01 -0.44 11.99
CA ARG A 9 3.85 -0.55 10.79
C ARG A 9 2.93 -0.74 9.58
N ILE A 10 3.01 0.17 8.61
CA ILE A 10 2.30 0.04 7.33
C ILE A 10 3.32 -0.34 6.26
N ARG A 11 3.07 -1.45 5.55
CA ARG A 11 3.92 -1.94 4.46
C ARG A 11 3.26 -1.68 3.09
N PRO A 12 4.06 -1.45 2.03
CA PRO A 12 5.50 -1.18 2.06
C PRO A 12 5.81 0.18 2.71
N ALA A 13 6.85 0.25 3.54
CA ALA A 13 7.12 1.42 4.39
C ALA A 13 7.35 2.72 3.59
N GLY A 14 8.16 2.67 2.52
CA GLY A 14 8.43 3.84 1.68
C GLY A 14 7.18 4.37 0.96
N THR A 15 6.33 3.47 0.47
CA THR A 15 5.03 3.83 -0.12
C THR A 15 4.13 4.47 0.91
N ALA A 16 3.95 3.80 2.05
CA ALA A 16 3.09 4.29 3.11
C ALA A 16 3.53 5.67 3.62
N GLU A 17 4.83 5.88 3.87
CA GLU A 17 5.35 7.17 4.31
C GLU A 17 5.07 8.28 3.29
N ARG A 18 5.34 8.04 2.01
CA ARG A 18 5.14 9.07 0.97
C ARG A 18 3.66 9.45 0.84
N ILE A 19 2.76 8.47 0.86
CA ILE A 19 1.31 8.72 0.77
C ILE A 19 0.81 9.48 2.00
N LEU A 20 1.18 9.03 3.21
CA LEU A 20 0.73 9.66 4.45
C LEU A 20 1.27 11.08 4.60
N ARG A 21 2.53 11.33 4.22
CA ARG A 21 3.11 12.67 4.20
C ARG A 21 2.36 13.58 3.24
N ALA A 22 2.16 13.14 1.99
CA ALA A 22 1.44 13.91 0.98
C ALA A 22 0.00 14.22 1.43
N TRP A 23 -0.67 13.28 2.10
CA TRP A 23 -2.00 13.52 2.66
C TRP A 23 -1.97 14.51 3.83
N ALA A 24 -1.02 14.39 4.75
CA ALA A 24 -0.86 15.31 5.90
C ALA A 24 -0.57 16.75 5.46
N GLU A 25 0.12 16.92 4.34
CA GLU A 25 0.41 18.22 3.71
C GLU A 25 -0.78 18.77 2.88
N GLY A 26 -1.89 18.04 2.80
CA GLY A 26 -3.09 18.44 2.05
C GLY A 26 -2.98 18.23 0.53
N THR A 27 -1.98 17.45 0.08
CA THR A 27 -1.71 17.18 -1.32
C THR A 27 -1.70 15.68 -1.62
N PRO A 28 -2.80 14.94 -1.34
CA PRO A 28 -2.84 13.51 -1.62
C PRO A 28 -2.64 13.27 -3.13
N PRO A 29 -1.85 12.25 -3.51
CA PRO A 29 -1.60 11.98 -4.92
C PRO A 29 -2.90 11.66 -5.65
N ARG A 30 -3.00 12.15 -6.88
CA ARG A 30 -4.13 11.90 -7.78
C ARG A 30 -3.61 11.11 -8.97
N GLY A 31 -3.88 9.82 -9.01
CA GLY A 31 -3.41 8.90 -10.04
C GLY A 31 -2.19 8.07 -9.62
N PRO A 32 -1.56 7.36 -10.58
CA PRO A 32 -0.45 6.45 -10.30
C PRO A 32 0.74 7.17 -9.67
N VAL A 33 1.31 6.56 -8.63
CA VAL A 33 2.56 7.02 -8.00
C VAL A 33 3.61 5.94 -8.24
N HIS A 34 4.62 6.27 -9.03
CA HIS A 34 5.79 5.41 -9.21
C HIS A 34 6.77 5.61 -8.05
N LEU A 35 7.20 4.49 -7.48
CA LEU A 35 8.16 4.47 -6.39
C LEU A 35 9.27 3.50 -6.73
N GLU A 36 10.47 4.04 -6.79
CA GLU A 36 11.68 3.26 -6.90
C GLU A 36 12.29 3.17 -5.52
N ASP A 37 12.46 1.96 -5.02
CA ASP A 37 13.23 1.71 -3.82
C ASP A 37 14.72 1.61 -4.21
N PRO A 38 15.56 2.60 -3.86
CA PRO A 38 16.99 2.55 -4.19
C PRO A 38 17.72 1.42 -3.47
N ALA A 39 17.13 0.82 -2.44
CA ALA A 39 17.66 -0.36 -1.76
C ALA A 39 17.18 -1.69 -2.36
N ALA A 40 16.33 -1.67 -3.40
CA ALA A 40 15.85 -2.89 -4.04
C ALA A 40 17.00 -3.70 -4.64
N MET A 41 17.09 -4.98 -4.27
CA MET A 41 18.08 -5.91 -4.80
C MET A 41 17.45 -6.85 -5.85
N PRO A 42 18.15 -7.20 -6.94
CA PRO A 42 17.64 -8.18 -7.90
C PRO A 42 17.41 -9.58 -7.31
N PRO A 43 16.38 -10.31 -7.76
CA PRO A 43 15.39 -9.88 -8.76
C PRO A 43 14.35 -8.92 -8.16
N VAL A 44 14.15 -7.77 -8.81
CA VAL A 44 13.14 -6.79 -8.41
C VAL A 44 11.78 -7.25 -8.93
N ARG A 45 10.83 -7.47 -8.02
CA ARG A 45 9.43 -7.73 -8.36
C ARG A 45 8.66 -6.40 -8.33
N VAL A 46 7.98 -6.07 -9.43
CA VAL A 46 7.09 -4.91 -9.48
C VAL A 46 5.83 -5.24 -8.67
N ARG A 47 5.45 -4.35 -7.74
CA ARG A 47 4.20 -4.42 -6.97
C ARG A 47 3.29 -3.26 -7.37
N ALA A 48 2.01 -3.54 -7.52
CA ALA A 48 0.96 -2.53 -7.64
C ALA A 48 0.15 -2.50 -6.34
N GLY A 49 -0.19 -1.31 -5.85
CA GLY A 49 -0.92 -1.13 -4.59
C GLY A 49 -1.98 -0.05 -4.67
N ALA A 50 -3.12 -0.28 -4.02
CA ALA A 50 -4.29 0.58 -4.10
C ALA A 50 -4.37 1.54 -2.90
N ILE A 51 -4.41 2.85 -3.18
CA ILE A 51 -4.70 3.87 -2.16
C ILE A 51 -6.19 4.20 -2.23
N VAL A 52 -6.98 3.56 -1.35
CA VAL A 52 -8.42 3.79 -1.26
C VAL A 52 -8.70 4.67 -0.04
N ILE A 53 -9.23 5.87 -0.28
CA ILE A 53 -9.58 6.83 0.77
C ILE A 53 -11.08 7.09 0.73
N ARG A 54 -11.75 6.96 1.88
CA ARG A 54 -13.17 7.28 2.06
C ARG A 54 -13.38 7.87 3.46
N ASP A 55 -14.15 8.95 3.53
CA ASP A 55 -14.52 9.60 4.80
C ASP A 55 -13.34 9.91 5.74
N GLY A 56 -12.20 10.30 5.15
CA GLY A 56 -10.99 10.62 5.92
C GLY A 56 -10.25 9.40 6.48
N ALA A 57 -10.59 8.19 6.05
CA ALA A 57 -9.89 6.94 6.39
C ALA A 57 -9.28 6.29 5.14
N MET A 58 -8.16 5.58 5.33
CA MET A 58 -7.49 4.80 4.30
C MET A 58 -7.73 3.31 4.54
N LEU A 59 -8.00 2.56 3.47
CA LEU A 59 -8.13 1.11 3.52
C LEU A 59 -6.77 0.45 3.75
N LEU A 60 -6.71 -0.49 4.67
CA LEU A 60 -5.53 -1.28 5.00
C LEU A 60 -5.95 -2.72 5.30
N ILE A 61 -5.11 -3.68 4.92
CA ILE A 61 -5.24 -5.09 5.33
C ILE A 61 -4.53 -5.26 6.68
N HIS A 62 -5.19 -5.90 7.64
CA HIS A 62 -4.61 -6.17 8.97
C HIS A 62 -4.02 -7.58 9.03
N PHE A 63 -2.80 -7.68 9.53
CA PHE A 63 -2.09 -8.95 9.72
C PHE A 63 -1.49 -9.02 11.13
N GLU A 64 -1.24 -10.24 11.58
CA GLU A 64 -0.50 -10.53 12.81
C GLU A 64 0.74 -11.38 12.47
N GLU A 65 1.92 -10.89 12.84
CA GLU A 65 3.21 -11.58 12.66
C GLU A 65 3.97 -11.54 13.99
N ASP A 66 4.40 -12.72 14.48
CA ASP A 66 5.10 -12.89 15.76
C ASP A 66 4.40 -12.21 16.96
N GLY A 67 3.06 -12.19 16.96
CA GLY A 67 2.25 -11.57 18.01
C GLY A 67 2.22 -10.03 17.96
N ALA A 68 2.73 -9.42 16.90
CA ALA A 68 2.68 -7.98 16.66
C ALA A 68 1.80 -7.65 15.44
N PRO A 69 0.83 -6.74 15.55
CA PRO A 69 0.02 -6.35 14.42
C PRO A 69 0.86 -5.52 13.43
N PHE A 70 0.56 -5.68 12.16
CA PHE A 70 0.99 -4.78 11.10
C PHE A 70 -0.12 -4.64 10.07
N TYR A 71 0.04 -3.64 9.21
CA TYR A 71 -0.94 -3.32 8.19
C TYR A 71 -0.24 -3.25 6.83
N GLU A 72 -0.95 -3.62 5.78
CA GLU A 72 -0.46 -3.46 4.42
C GLU A 72 -1.43 -2.67 3.56
N ILE A 73 -0.87 -1.92 2.62
CA ILE A 73 -1.62 -1.33 1.51
C ILE A 73 -2.07 -2.49 0.61
N PRO A 74 -3.39 -2.63 0.33
CA PRO A 74 -3.89 -3.68 -0.55
C PRO A 74 -3.14 -3.71 -1.87
N GLY A 75 -2.86 -4.91 -2.38
CA GLY A 75 -2.14 -5.09 -3.62
C GLY A 75 -1.22 -6.29 -3.65
N GLY A 76 -0.57 -6.46 -4.79
CA GLY A 76 0.30 -7.59 -5.04
C GLY A 76 1.24 -7.34 -6.21
N GLY A 77 1.93 -8.39 -6.62
CA GLY A 77 2.90 -8.22 -7.70
C GLY A 77 2.25 -8.28 -9.05
N VAL A 78 2.85 -7.54 -9.97
CA VAL A 78 2.43 -7.55 -11.36
C VAL A 78 2.83 -8.87 -11.99
N GLU A 79 1.87 -9.56 -12.59
CA GLU A 79 2.10 -10.83 -13.28
C GLU A 79 2.72 -10.63 -14.67
N ALA A 80 3.24 -11.72 -15.24
CA ALA A 80 3.85 -11.68 -16.57
C ALA A 80 2.82 -11.31 -17.64
N GLY A 81 3.05 -10.18 -18.33
CA GLY A 81 2.11 -9.64 -19.33
C GLY A 81 0.98 -8.79 -18.75
N GLU A 82 0.94 -8.61 -17.42
CA GLU A 82 -0.02 -7.76 -16.74
C GLU A 82 0.51 -6.32 -16.65
N THR A 83 -0.38 -5.32 -16.70
CA THR A 83 -0.03 -3.93 -16.42
C THR A 83 -0.16 -3.64 -14.91
N PRO A 84 0.60 -2.70 -14.33
CA PRO A 84 0.42 -2.32 -12.93
C PRO A 84 -1.04 -1.90 -12.61
N GLU A 85 -1.72 -1.25 -13.55
CA GLU A 85 -3.12 -0.86 -13.43
C GLU A 85 -4.08 -2.06 -13.41
N ALA A 86 -3.83 -3.08 -14.23
CA ALA A 86 -4.60 -4.31 -14.18
C ALA A 86 -4.34 -5.08 -12.87
N ALA A 87 -3.08 -5.16 -12.47
CA ALA A 87 -2.67 -5.83 -11.23
C ALA A 87 -3.31 -5.20 -9.99
N VAL A 88 -3.33 -3.86 -9.89
CA VAL A 88 -3.93 -3.19 -8.72
C VAL A 88 -5.44 -3.41 -8.64
N VAL A 89 -6.14 -3.47 -9.79
CA VAL A 89 -7.58 -3.73 -9.81
C VAL A 89 -7.88 -5.17 -9.41
N ARG A 90 -7.15 -6.14 -9.97
CA ARG A 90 -7.29 -7.56 -9.62
C ARG A 90 -7.04 -7.79 -8.14
N GLU A 91 -5.91 -7.31 -7.61
CA GLU A 91 -5.52 -7.54 -6.22
C GLU A 91 -6.49 -6.84 -5.25
N LEU A 92 -7.00 -5.65 -5.60
CA LEU A 92 -7.98 -4.96 -4.77
C LEU A 92 -9.30 -5.74 -4.67
N ASP A 93 -9.78 -6.30 -5.78
CA ASP A 93 -10.97 -7.15 -5.81
C ASP A 93 -10.73 -8.46 -5.03
N GLU A 94 -9.60 -9.12 -5.26
CA GLU A 94 -9.24 -10.39 -4.60
C GLU A 94 -9.12 -10.25 -3.07
N GLU A 95 -8.49 -9.17 -2.58
CA GLU A 95 -8.25 -8.98 -1.14
C GLU A 95 -9.43 -8.33 -0.40
N THR A 96 -10.28 -7.57 -1.08
CA THR A 96 -11.28 -6.69 -0.43
C THR A 96 -12.68 -6.78 -1.00
N GLY A 97 -12.85 -7.32 -2.21
CA GLY A 97 -14.12 -7.40 -2.94
C GLY A 97 -14.65 -6.05 -3.45
N LEU A 98 -13.76 -5.06 -3.64
CA LEU A 98 -14.07 -3.71 -4.13
C LEU A 98 -13.87 -3.54 -5.63
#